data_AF-A0A2H5ZLT1-F1
#
_entry.id   AF-A0A2H5ZLT1-F1
#
_cell.length_a   1.000
_cell.length_b   1.000
_cell.length_c   1.000
_cell.angle_alpha   90.00
_cell.angle_beta   90.00
_cell.angle_gamma   90.00
#
_symmetry.space_group_name_H-M   'P 1'
#
loop_
_entity.id
_entity.type
_entity.pdbx_description
1 polymer ?
#
loop_
_entity_poly.entity_id
_entity_poly.type
_entity_poly.pdbx_seq_one_letter_code
_entity_poly.pdbx_strand_id
1 'polypeptide(L)'
;MPTRLEDAFPGKVIRKDVALNPPFDRLPRYVAEYLIAKFAPQGEADRLARLGEFVLRHYPTADQREWAKDQLLRRGRVVLIDELRAKPDLATGRHIAQVASLGDVKVSVPSELCDRYPAALYGLWGTLDLRYEKQSREATLRDFLPFQVVADLQSFVRGRAQFSDQEWMDILLGAVGLNAQEFSERQKQLVLARLAPLVEPRLHLMELGPRQTGKSFLLRNCSPEVFLVSSGTVSPATLFYHQVSRRPGLVSAYAVVVFDEIGHGRWVDRELIGTLNDLMESARFTRGGRPFAVQTSLVFLGNTDSPSVPQTKLLPRGLAGETGFLDRLSGLIPGHELPKVTRQLIHDGPGLAVDYLAEIFRLLRKESVHMSLGKDLPSAFKERDVRAVQRFLAAFLKLLYPTGDWLPEQLRPWIELALELRERVWSELSSWNPLEFPPRAGREVAPSQPNSGVETEATEGPPGS
;
A
#
# COMPACT_ATOMS: atom_id res chain seq x y z
N MET A 1 5.00 24.25 -13.63
CA MET A 1 4.36 22.94 -13.40
C MET A 1 2.96 23.04 -12.78
N PRO A 2 2.70 23.73 -11.64
CA PRO A 2 1.43 23.60 -10.92
C PRO A 2 0.17 23.84 -11.76
N THR A 3 0.10 24.94 -12.52
CA THR A 3 -1.06 25.27 -13.37
C THR A 3 -1.34 24.15 -14.38
N ARG A 4 -0.32 23.73 -15.15
CA ARG A 4 -0.41 22.64 -16.14
C ARG A 4 -0.86 21.31 -15.53
N LEU A 5 -0.60 21.07 -14.25
CA LEU A 5 -1.10 19.88 -13.56
C LEU A 5 -2.60 19.97 -13.25
N GLU A 6 -3.10 21.13 -12.83
CA GLU A 6 -4.53 21.37 -12.63
C GLU A 6 -5.29 21.44 -13.97
N ASP A 7 -4.70 22.06 -15.01
CA ASP A 7 -5.27 22.08 -16.37
C ASP A 7 -5.44 20.65 -16.94
N ALA A 8 -4.48 19.76 -16.66
CA ALA A 8 -4.50 18.37 -17.12
C ALA A 8 -5.35 17.44 -16.24
N PHE A 9 -5.56 17.77 -14.97
CA PHE A 9 -6.30 16.96 -13.98
C PHE A 9 -7.23 17.83 -13.10
N PRO A 10 -8.22 18.54 -13.69
CA PRO A 10 -8.98 19.58 -13.01
C PRO A 10 -9.78 19.04 -11.82
N GLY A 11 -9.65 19.71 -10.67
CA GLY A 11 -10.26 19.29 -9.41
C GLY A 11 -9.71 17.98 -8.85
N LYS A 12 -8.53 17.52 -9.29
CA LYS A 12 -7.81 16.35 -8.78
C LYS A 12 -6.44 16.68 -8.19
N VAL A 13 -5.95 17.91 -8.34
CA VAL A 13 -4.74 18.39 -7.65
C VAL A 13 -5.14 19.00 -6.31
N ILE A 14 -4.30 18.83 -5.28
CA ILE A 14 -4.45 19.50 -3.99
C ILE A 14 -3.10 19.98 -3.45
N ARG A 15 -3.18 20.94 -2.54
CA ARG A 15 -2.12 21.33 -1.58
C ARG A 15 -1.75 20.15 -0.68
N LYS A 16 -0.52 19.60 -0.77
CA LYS A 16 -0.12 18.42 0.01
C LYS A 16 0.30 18.74 1.43
N ASP A 17 0.87 19.92 1.68
CA ASP A 17 1.15 20.46 3.01
C ASP A 17 -0.09 20.47 3.92
N VAL A 18 -1.26 20.81 3.39
CA VAL A 18 -2.51 20.89 4.16
C VAL A 18 -2.88 19.54 4.78
N ALA A 19 -2.66 18.43 4.07
CA ALA A 19 -2.92 17.08 4.59
C ALA A 19 -1.95 16.63 5.70
N LEU A 20 -0.84 17.35 5.89
CA LEU A 20 0.18 17.09 6.91
C LEU A 20 0.00 17.96 8.17
N ASN A 21 -0.93 18.92 8.14
CA ASN A 21 -1.20 19.83 9.25
C ASN A 21 -2.33 19.32 10.15
N PRO A 22 -2.29 19.56 11.47
CA PRO A 22 -3.42 19.26 12.35
C PRO A 22 -4.71 19.97 11.93
N PRO A 23 -5.87 19.29 11.95
CA PRO A 23 -6.12 17.93 12.46
C PRO A 23 -6.04 16.82 11.41
N PHE A 24 -5.65 17.13 10.17
CA PHE A 24 -5.67 16.21 9.03
C PHE A 24 -4.61 15.11 9.14
N ASP A 25 -3.48 15.43 9.79
CA ASP A 25 -2.38 14.53 10.14
C ASP A 25 -2.79 13.26 10.92
N ARG A 26 -3.96 13.27 11.56
CA ARG A 26 -4.51 12.15 12.36
C ARG A 26 -5.23 11.09 11.52
N LEU A 27 -5.66 11.46 10.31
CA LEU A 27 -6.42 10.60 9.41
C LEU A 27 -5.46 9.77 8.52
N PRO A 28 -5.90 8.62 7.97
CA PRO A 28 -5.18 8.00 6.85
C PRO A 28 -5.03 9.01 5.71
N ARG A 29 -3.85 9.10 5.06
CA ARG A 29 -3.58 10.20 4.11
C ARG A 29 -4.61 10.32 2.99
N TYR A 30 -5.06 9.20 2.42
CA TYR A 30 -6.13 9.19 1.41
C TYR A 30 -7.48 9.73 1.94
N VAL A 31 -7.79 9.59 3.23
CA VAL A 31 -8.99 10.17 3.85
C VAL A 31 -8.83 11.68 4.04
N ALA A 32 -7.68 12.14 4.53
CA ALA A 32 -7.38 13.56 4.65
C ALA A 32 -7.47 14.26 3.28
N GLU A 33 -6.80 13.69 2.27
CA GLU A 33 -6.77 14.24 0.92
C GLU A 33 -8.13 14.22 0.23
N TYR A 34 -8.94 13.16 0.39
CA TYR A 34 -10.33 13.13 -0.08
C TYR A 34 -11.17 14.28 0.49
N LEU A 35 -11.07 14.51 1.80
CA LEU A 35 -11.82 15.57 2.47
C LEU A 35 -11.37 16.95 1.99
N ILE A 36 -10.06 17.17 1.81
CA ILE A 36 -9.51 18.41 1.27
C ILE A 36 -9.98 18.63 -0.17
N ALA A 37 -9.79 17.65 -1.07
CA ALA A 37 -10.21 17.74 -2.47
C ALA A 37 -11.72 17.98 -2.63
N LYS A 38 -12.55 17.40 -1.76
CA LYS A 38 -14.01 17.52 -1.83
C LYS A 38 -14.56 18.82 -1.24
N PHE A 39 -13.96 19.34 -0.18
CA PHE A 39 -14.53 20.47 0.59
C PHE A 39 -13.71 21.76 0.54
N ALA A 40 -12.44 21.71 0.13
CA ALA A 40 -11.54 22.85 -0.04
C ALA A 40 -10.53 22.61 -1.19
N PRO A 41 -10.99 22.31 -2.42
CA PRO A 41 -10.12 21.90 -3.54
C PRO A 41 -9.02 22.91 -3.86
N GLN A 42 -9.30 24.21 -3.72
CA GLN A 42 -8.35 25.29 -4.00
C GLN A 42 -7.58 25.74 -2.74
N GLY A 43 -7.66 24.96 -1.65
CA GLY A 43 -7.01 25.24 -0.37
C GLY A 43 -7.56 26.48 0.34
N GLU A 44 -8.83 26.81 0.15
CA GLU A 44 -9.42 28.05 0.64
C GLU A 44 -9.47 28.06 2.18
N ALA A 45 -8.80 29.02 2.82
CA ALA A 45 -8.56 29.02 4.27
C ALA A 45 -9.84 28.84 5.12
N ASP A 46 -10.90 29.58 4.80
CA ASP A 46 -12.22 29.47 5.45
C ASP A 46 -12.84 28.07 5.34
N ARG A 47 -12.63 27.39 4.20
CA ARG A 47 -13.13 26.02 3.98
C ARG A 47 -12.29 25.01 4.73
N LEU A 48 -10.96 25.18 4.73
CA LEU A 48 -10.03 24.37 5.52
C LEU A 48 -10.28 24.49 7.03
N ALA A 49 -10.53 25.69 7.55
CA ALA A 49 -10.86 25.90 8.96
C ALA A 49 -12.16 25.16 9.36
N ARG A 50 -13.24 25.31 8.59
CA ARG A 50 -14.50 24.59 8.81
C ARG A 50 -14.35 23.07 8.67
N LEU A 51 -13.50 22.61 7.75
CA LEU A 51 -13.19 21.19 7.59
C LEU A 51 -12.37 20.64 8.76
N GLY A 52 -11.44 21.43 9.31
CA GLY A 52 -10.70 21.10 10.51
C GLY A 52 -11.59 20.97 11.74
N GLU A 53 -12.53 21.91 11.94
CA GLU A 53 -13.58 21.78 12.96
C GLU A 53 -14.42 20.52 12.79
N PHE A 54 -14.79 20.17 11.55
CA PHE A 54 -15.54 18.97 11.23
C PHE A 54 -14.74 17.70 11.60
N VAL A 55 -13.48 17.61 11.21
CA VAL A 55 -12.59 16.49 11.57
C VAL A 55 -12.44 16.38 13.10
N LEU A 56 -12.14 17.47 13.80
CA LEU A 56 -12.01 17.48 15.27
C LEU A 56 -13.30 17.07 16.01
N ARG A 57 -14.47 17.32 15.41
CA ARG A 57 -15.79 17.00 15.99
C ARG A 57 -16.25 15.56 15.69
N HIS A 58 -15.78 14.97 14.59
CA HIS A 58 -16.29 13.71 14.06
C HIS A 58 -15.27 12.58 13.97
N TYR A 59 -13.97 12.84 14.13
CA TYR A 59 -12.93 11.82 14.24
C TYR A 59 -12.37 11.78 15.67
N PRO A 60 -13.02 11.04 16.60
CA PRO A 60 -12.57 10.96 17.99
C PRO A 60 -11.27 10.16 18.10
N THR A 61 -10.37 10.58 19.00
CA THR A 61 -9.15 9.82 19.31
C THR A 61 -9.45 8.57 20.15
N ALA A 62 -8.49 7.65 20.27
CA ALA A 62 -8.71 6.33 20.89
C ALA A 62 -9.15 6.40 22.37
N ASP A 63 -8.71 7.44 23.09
CA ASP A 63 -9.12 7.82 24.44
C ASP A 63 -10.55 8.38 24.51
N GLN A 64 -11.03 9.00 23.42
CA GLN A 64 -12.37 9.57 23.32
C GLN A 64 -13.47 8.54 22.96
N ARG A 65 -13.13 7.24 22.85
CA ARG A 65 -14.07 6.14 22.57
C ARG A 65 -15.27 6.12 23.54
N GLU A 66 -15.02 6.26 24.84
CA GLU A 66 -16.11 6.26 25.83
C GLU A 66 -16.93 7.55 25.79
N TRP A 67 -16.34 8.68 25.38
CA TRP A 67 -17.09 9.91 25.11
C TRP A 67 -18.01 9.76 23.88
N ALA A 68 -17.54 9.12 22.80
CA ALA A 68 -18.35 8.85 21.60
C ALA A 68 -19.56 7.95 21.92
N LYS A 69 -19.36 6.91 22.74
CA LYS A 69 -20.43 6.06 23.29
C LYS A 69 -21.40 6.86 24.17
N ASP A 70 -20.90 7.72 25.06
CA ASP A 70 -21.73 8.57 25.92
C ASP A 70 -22.58 9.55 25.10
N GLN A 71 -22.03 10.18 24.05
CA GLN A 71 -22.81 11.05 23.17
C GLN A 71 -23.90 10.29 22.43
N LEU A 72 -23.59 9.11 21.89
CA LEU A 72 -24.56 8.23 21.24
C LEU A 72 -25.70 7.81 22.19
N LEU A 73 -25.38 7.44 23.44
CA LEU A 73 -26.34 7.04 24.46
C LEU A 73 -27.23 8.21 24.95
N ARG A 74 -26.62 9.37 25.28
CA ARG A 74 -27.36 10.53 25.80
C ARG A 74 -28.19 11.23 24.72
N ARG A 75 -27.56 11.57 23.59
CA ARG A 75 -28.18 12.36 22.50
C ARG A 75 -28.99 11.49 21.53
N GLY A 76 -28.84 10.17 21.58
CA GLY A 76 -29.50 9.23 20.65
C GLY A 76 -28.93 9.23 19.23
N ARG A 77 -27.90 10.05 18.97
CA ARG A 77 -27.25 10.21 17.66
C ARG A 77 -25.80 10.68 17.85
N VAL A 78 -24.88 10.10 17.09
CA VAL A 78 -23.52 10.61 16.87
C VAL A 78 -23.17 10.48 15.39
N VAL A 79 -22.40 11.42 14.85
CA VAL A 79 -21.86 11.33 13.49
C VAL A 79 -20.36 11.15 13.61
N LEU A 80 -19.80 10.13 12.95
CA LEU A 80 -18.38 9.78 13.04
C LEU A 80 -17.74 9.66 11.65
N ILE A 81 -16.44 9.95 11.57
CA ILE A 81 -15.56 9.58 10.46
C ILE A 81 -14.88 8.27 10.85
N ASP A 82 -15.10 7.18 10.11
CA ASP A 82 -14.55 5.86 10.44
C ASP A 82 -14.56 4.92 9.22
N GLU A 83 -14.00 3.72 9.38
CA GLU A 83 -14.17 2.61 8.44
C GLU A 83 -15.45 1.84 8.77
N LEU A 84 -16.42 1.85 7.85
CA LEU A 84 -17.57 0.95 7.91
C LEU A 84 -17.17 -0.43 7.40
N ARG A 85 -17.21 -1.42 8.29
CA ARG A 85 -16.95 -2.83 7.95
C ARG A 85 -18.12 -3.73 8.36
N ALA A 86 -19.12 -3.77 7.51
CA ALA A 86 -20.34 -4.56 7.64
C ALA A 86 -20.10 -6.05 7.31
N LYS A 87 -20.98 -6.92 7.82
CA LYS A 87 -21.03 -8.35 7.51
C LYS A 87 -22.46 -8.86 7.70
N PRO A 88 -22.96 -9.82 6.89
CA PRO A 88 -24.25 -10.44 7.14
C PRO A 88 -24.20 -11.27 8.43
N ASP A 89 -25.20 -11.12 9.29
CA ASP A 89 -25.46 -11.98 10.44
C ASP A 89 -26.71 -12.83 10.17
N LEU A 90 -26.48 -14.08 9.76
CA LEU A 90 -27.53 -15.03 9.40
C LEU A 90 -28.40 -15.46 10.60
N ALA A 91 -28.01 -15.16 11.84
CA ALA A 91 -28.82 -15.42 13.03
C ALA A 91 -29.90 -14.34 13.28
N THR A 92 -29.65 -13.11 12.82
CA THR A 92 -30.58 -11.97 12.97
C THR A 92 -31.22 -11.53 11.65
N GLY A 93 -30.73 -12.01 10.51
CA GLY A 93 -31.21 -11.62 9.17
C GLY A 93 -30.79 -10.20 8.76
N ARG A 94 -29.85 -9.59 9.47
CA ARG A 94 -29.39 -8.20 9.27
C ARG A 94 -27.91 -8.16 8.90
N HIS A 95 -27.42 -7.00 8.47
CA HIS A 95 -25.99 -6.73 8.47
C HIS A 95 -25.56 -6.10 9.80
N ILE A 96 -24.36 -6.46 10.29
CA ILE A 96 -23.77 -5.90 11.50
C ILE A 96 -22.35 -5.41 11.21
N ALA A 97 -22.07 -4.13 11.48
CA ALA A 97 -20.73 -3.56 11.41
C ALA A 97 -20.03 -3.51 12.78
N GLN A 98 -18.72 -3.32 12.72
CA GLN A 98 -17.92 -2.77 13.81
C GLN A 98 -17.36 -1.41 13.35
N VAL A 99 -17.17 -0.49 14.29
CA VAL A 99 -16.74 0.90 14.05
C VAL A 99 -15.65 1.20 15.07
N ALA A 100 -14.43 1.54 14.62
CA ALA A 100 -13.24 1.55 15.49
C ALA A 100 -13.35 2.54 16.66
N SER A 101 -13.99 3.69 16.40
CA SER A 101 -14.33 4.76 17.33
C SER A 101 -15.33 4.34 18.43
N LEU A 102 -16.05 3.22 18.26
CA LEU A 102 -16.93 2.64 19.28
C LEU A 102 -16.39 1.33 19.88
N GLY A 103 -15.38 0.70 19.27
CA GLY A 103 -14.81 -0.57 19.71
C GLY A 103 -15.77 -1.74 19.48
N ASP A 104 -16.05 -2.51 20.54
CA ASP A 104 -16.86 -3.75 20.46
C ASP A 104 -18.36 -3.55 20.30
N VAL A 105 -18.84 -2.30 20.19
CA VAL A 105 -20.25 -2.01 19.91
C VAL A 105 -20.61 -2.53 18.52
N LYS A 106 -21.51 -3.52 18.50
CA LYS A 106 -22.18 -3.98 17.27
C LYS A 106 -23.11 -2.87 16.76
N VAL A 107 -22.93 -2.49 15.50
CA VAL A 107 -23.82 -1.53 14.82
C VAL A 107 -24.68 -2.29 13.82
N SER A 108 -26.00 -2.22 13.95
CA SER A 108 -26.95 -2.71 12.93
C SER A 108 -26.82 -1.88 11.66
N VAL A 109 -26.77 -2.55 10.51
CA VAL A 109 -26.66 -1.93 9.19
C VAL A 109 -27.87 -2.37 8.34
N PRO A 110 -28.69 -1.42 7.85
CA PRO A 110 -29.71 -1.69 6.83
C PRO A 110 -29.09 -2.33 5.59
N SER A 111 -29.70 -3.40 5.08
CA SER A 111 -29.16 -4.12 3.91
C SER A 111 -29.09 -3.23 2.67
N GLU A 112 -29.98 -2.26 2.55
CA GLU A 112 -30.04 -1.28 1.46
C GLU A 112 -28.79 -0.38 1.40
N LEU A 113 -28.06 -0.21 2.52
CA LEU A 113 -26.76 0.46 2.53
C LEU A 113 -25.63 -0.46 2.05
N CYS A 114 -25.69 -1.76 2.35
CA CYS A 114 -24.77 -2.76 1.79
C CYS A 114 -25.01 -2.95 0.28
N ASP A 115 -26.26 -2.96 -0.17
CA ASP A 115 -26.63 -3.09 -1.58
C ASP A 115 -26.20 -1.86 -2.39
N ARG A 116 -26.36 -0.66 -1.81
CA ARG A 116 -25.90 0.61 -2.42
C ARG A 116 -24.37 0.75 -2.39
N TYR A 117 -23.70 0.25 -1.35
CA TYR A 117 -22.26 0.37 -1.15
C TYR A 117 -21.60 -0.99 -0.84
N PRO A 118 -21.52 -1.95 -1.80
CA PRO A 118 -21.02 -3.31 -1.53
C PRO A 118 -19.60 -3.38 -0.95
N ALA A 119 -18.76 -2.38 -1.22
CA ALA A 119 -17.43 -2.26 -0.64
C ALA A 119 -17.43 -2.12 0.90
N ALA A 120 -18.54 -1.67 1.52
CA ALA A 120 -18.70 -1.63 2.98
C ALA A 120 -18.71 -3.04 3.63
N LEU A 121 -18.90 -4.11 2.85
CA LEU A 121 -18.74 -5.50 3.32
C LEU A 121 -17.27 -5.90 3.53
N TYR A 122 -16.33 -5.16 2.91
CA TYR A 122 -14.90 -5.47 2.91
C TYR A 122 -14.12 -4.50 3.80
N GLY A 123 -14.52 -3.22 3.81
CA GLY A 123 -13.99 -2.12 4.59
C GLY A 123 -14.06 -0.85 3.76
N LEU A 124 -14.81 0.16 4.20
CA LEU A 124 -15.00 1.40 3.44
C LEU A 124 -15.04 2.62 4.37
N TRP A 125 -14.10 3.54 4.20
CA TRP A 125 -14.07 4.80 4.93
C TRP A 125 -15.21 5.73 4.51
N GLY A 126 -15.75 6.48 5.47
CA GLY A 126 -16.81 7.46 5.22
C GLY A 126 -17.25 8.21 6.47
N THR A 127 -18.35 8.95 6.33
CA THR A 127 -19.08 9.56 7.44
C THR A 127 -20.30 8.70 7.78
N LEU A 128 -20.38 8.22 9.02
CA LEU A 128 -21.44 7.35 9.55
C LEU A 128 -22.42 8.16 10.41
N ASP A 129 -23.72 8.16 10.08
CA ASP A 129 -24.80 8.67 10.97
C ASP A 129 -25.31 7.52 11.85
N LEU A 130 -24.84 7.47 13.09
CA LEU A 130 -25.12 6.41 14.05
C LEU A 130 -26.19 6.87 15.04
N ARG A 131 -27.18 6.02 15.30
CA ARG A 131 -28.28 6.30 16.25
C ARG A 131 -28.40 5.22 17.31
N TYR A 132 -28.92 5.60 18.47
CA TYR A 132 -29.19 4.68 19.57
C TYR A 132 -30.70 4.56 19.79
N GLU A 133 -31.23 3.38 19.54
CA GLU A 133 -32.64 3.07 19.70
C GLU A 133 -32.91 2.61 21.14
N LYS A 134 -33.48 3.48 21.98
CA LYS A 134 -33.69 3.21 23.41
C LYS A 134 -34.63 2.02 23.71
N GLN A 135 -35.44 1.59 22.73
CA GLN A 135 -36.36 0.46 22.87
C GLN A 135 -35.66 -0.89 22.64
N SER A 136 -35.00 -1.07 21.49
CA SER A 136 -34.19 -2.25 21.15
C SER A 136 -32.85 -2.30 21.91
N ARG A 137 -32.42 -1.15 22.47
CA ARG A 137 -31.08 -0.90 23.06
C ARG A 137 -29.94 -1.08 22.04
N GLU A 138 -30.27 -0.93 20.76
CA GLU A 138 -29.40 -1.21 19.62
C GLU A 138 -28.76 0.08 19.09
N ALA A 139 -27.54 -0.03 18.57
CA ALA A 139 -26.91 1.03 17.80
C ALA A 139 -27.13 0.74 16.31
N THR A 140 -27.72 1.68 15.56
CA THR A 140 -28.11 1.51 14.16
C THR A 140 -27.45 2.57 13.29
N LEU A 141 -26.84 2.15 12.18
CA LEU A 141 -26.39 3.04 11.12
C LEU A 141 -27.60 3.52 10.32
N ARG A 142 -27.98 4.80 10.44
CA ARG A 142 -29.08 5.37 9.66
C ARG A 142 -28.66 5.69 8.23
N ASP A 143 -27.47 6.26 8.08
CA ASP A 143 -26.97 6.77 6.80
C ASP A 143 -25.44 6.69 6.77
N PHE A 144 -24.89 6.62 5.56
CA PHE A 144 -23.46 6.46 5.33
C PHE A 144 -23.03 7.17 4.05
N LEU A 145 -22.11 8.12 4.18
CA LEU A 145 -21.51 8.85 3.08
C LEU A 145 -20.08 8.35 2.87
N PRO A 146 -19.84 7.40 1.94
CA PRO A 146 -18.50 6.86 1.72
C PRO A 146 -17.55 7.87 1.10
N PHE A 147 -16.27 7.72 1.40
CA PHE A 147 -15.17 8.49 0.84
C PHE A 147 -14.66 7.85 -0.45
N GLN A 148 -15.53 7.85 -1.46
CA GLN A 148 -15.26 7.30 -2.79
C GLN A 148 -15.01 8.43 -3.78
N VAL A 149 -13.88 8.33 -4.49
CA VAL A 149 -13.60 9.11 -5.69
C VAL A 149 -14.17 8.36 -6.89
N VAL A 150 -14.88 9.07 -7.77
CA VAL A 150 -15.08 8.59 -9.14
C VAL A 150 -13.88 9.04 -9.96
N ALA A 151 -13.14 8.06 -10.49
CA ALA A 151 -12.03 8.28 -11.41
C ALA A 151 -12.38 7.67 -12.79
N ASP A 152 -11.89 8.30 -13.84
CA ASP A 152 -11.93 7.80 -15.21
C ASP A 152 -10.49 7.59 -15.69
N LEU A 153 -10.20 6.37 -16.13
CA LEU A 153 -8.89 5.99 -16.66
C LEU A 153 -8.58 6.72 -17.98
N GLN A 154 -9.58 7.04 -18.80
CA GLN A 154 -9.39 7.76 -20.06
C GLN A 154 -9.00 9.23 -19.81
N SER A 155 -9.57 9.87 -18.79
CA SER A 155 -9.15 11.20 -18.32
C SER A 155 -7.74 11.18 -17.74
N PHE A 156 -7.38 10.16 -16.97
CA PHE A 156 -6.02 9.99 -16.45
C PHE A 156 -4.99 9.82 -17.58
N VAL A 157 -5.31 8.99 -18.58
CA VAL A 157 -4.56 8.78 -19.82
C VAL A 157 -4.34 10.09 -20.59
N ARG A 158 -5.39 10.91 -20.78
CA ARG A 158 -5.27 12.24 -21.42
C ARG A 158 -4.50 13.26 -20.60
N GLY A 159 -4.55 13.17 -19.27
CA GLY A 159 -3.71 13.99 -18.38
C GLY A 159 -2.24 13.61 -18.50
N ARG A 160 -1.93 12.31 -18.37
CA ARG A 160 -0.59 11.71 -18.50
C ARG A 160 0.13 12.12 -19.80
N ALA A 161 -0.57 12.14 -20.93
CA ALA A 161 -0.01 12.46 -22.24
C ALA A 161 0.51 13.91 -22.37
N GLN A 162 0.21 14.79 -21.41
CA GLN A 162 0.67 16.19 -21.38
C GLN A 162 2.02 16.37 -20.64
N PHE A 163 2.71 15.28 -20.30
CA PHE A 163 3.96 15.26 -19.55
C PHE A 163 4.99 14.34 -20.17
N SER A 164 6.26 14.72 -20.08
CA SER A 164 7.38 13.80 -20.32
C SER A 164 7.45 12.76 -19.19
N ASP A 165 8.14 11.64 -19.44
CA ASP A 165 8.25 10.54 -18.46
C ASP A 165 8.92 11.00 -17.15
N GLN A 166 9.87 11.94 -17.28
CA GLN A 166 10.56 12.56 -16.15
C GLN A 166 9.60 13.39 -15.29
N GLU A 167 8.86 14.31 -15.90
CA GLU A 167 7.85 15.12 -15.20
C GLU A 167 6.76 14.24 -14.60
N TRP A 168 6.38 13.16 -15.31
CA TRP A 168 5.36 12.24 -14.85
C TRP A 168 5.81 11.42 -13.63
N MET A 169 7.04 10.92 -13.62
CA MET A 169 7.61 10.25 -12.45
C MET A 169 7.69 11.20 -11.25
N ASP A 170 8.08 12.45 -11.47
CA ASP A 170 8.08 13.49 -10.42
C ASP A 170 6.67 13.79 -9.90
N ILE A 171 5.64 13.79 -10.77
CA ILE A 171 4.22 13.93 -10.41
C ILE A 171 3.72 12.73 -9.58
N LEU A 172 4.09 11.50 -9.96
CA LEU A 172 3.75 10.30 -9.18
C LEU A 172 4.37 10.35 -7.78
N LEU A 173 5.64 10.78 -7.67
CA LEU A 173 6.32 10.98 -6.38
C LEU A 173 5.59 12.05 -5.53
N GLY A 174 5.32 13.23 -6.09
CA GLY A 174 4.61 14.31 -5.38
C GLY A 174 3.19 13.92 -4.94
N ALA A 175 2.49 13.12 -5.74
CA ALA A 175 1.19 12.56 -5.38
C ALA A 175 1.28 11.66 -4.13
N VAL A 176 2.24 10.73 -4.09
CA VAL A 176 2.49 9.87 -2.90
C VAL A 176 3.22 10.58 -1.75
N GLY A 177 3.52 11.88 -1.91
CA GLY A 177 4.03 12.75 -0.85
C GLY A 177 5.55 12.84 -0.76
N LEU A 178 6.27 12.45 -1.82
CA LEU A 178 7.73 12.48 -1.88
C LEU A 178 8.20 13.61 -2.79
N ASN A 179 9.06 14.48 -2.28
CA ASN A 179 9.64 15.57 -3.06
C ASN A 179 10.65 14.99 -4.05
N ALA A 180 10.27 14.93 -5.32
CA ALA A 180 11.06 14.25 -6.35
C ALA A 180 12.46 14.84 -6.59
N GLN A 181 12.73 16.10 -6.21
CA GLN A 181 14.05 16.72 -6.41
C GLN A 181 15.12 16.16 -5.45
N GLU A 182 14.71 15.55 -4.33
CA GLU A 182 15.59 14.91 -3.35
C GLU A 182 15.90 13.44 -3.68
N PHE A 183 15.47 12.95 -4.85
CA PHE A 183 15.70 11.59 -5.33
C PHE A 183 16.47 11.63 -6.65
N SER A 184 17.59 10.89 -6.72
CA SER A 184 18.18 10.55 -8.02
C SER A 184 17.23 9.67 -8.84
N GLU A 185 17.38 9.64 -10.17
CA GLU A 185 16.53 8.81 -11.05
C GLU A 185 16.48 7.33 -10.64
N ARG A 186 17.61 6.79 -10.18
CA ARG A 186 17.70 5.45 -9.59
C ARG A 186 16.78 5.27 -8.38
N GLN A 187 16.70 6.27 -7.51
CA GLN A 187 15.86 6.22 -6.32
C GLN A 187 14.37 6.44 -6.67
N LYS A 188 14.05 7.28 -7.67
CA LYS A 188 12.69 7.42 -8.21
C LYS A 188 12.18 6.09 -8.79
N GLN A 189 13.01 5.41 -9.58
CA GLN A 189 12.77 4.04 -10.08
C GLN A 189 12.43 3.05 -8.94
N LEU A 190 13.20 3.06 -7.85
CA LEU A 190 12.95 2.21 -6.68
C LEU A 190 11.67 2.60 -5.91
N VAL A 191 11.28 3.87 -5.89
CA VAL A 191 9.98 4.31 -5.37
C VAL A 191 8.83 3.76 -6.23
N LEU A 192 8.95 3.77 -7.55
CA LEU A 192 7.95 3.14 -8.42
C LEU A 192 7.91 1.61 -8.23
N ALA A 193 9.05 0.96 -7.95
CA ALA A 193 9.07 -0.47 -7.58
C ALA A 193 8.32 -0.75 -6.26
N ARG A 194 8.31 0.18 -5.29
CA ARG A 194 7.45 0.09 -4.10
C ARG A 194 5.95 0.25 -4.41
N LEU A 195 5.59 1.01 -5.46
CA LEU A 195 4.19 1.20 -5.89
C LEU A 195 3.68 0.08 -6.79
N ALA A 196 4.57 -0.66 -7.47
CA ALA A 196 4.23 -1.74 -8.39
C ALA A 196 3.20 -2.78 -7.85
N PRO A 197 3.22 -3.20 -6.56
CA PRO A 197 2.21 -4.09 -6.00
C PRO A 197 0.77 -3.57 -6.03
N LEU A 198 0.55 -2.26 -6.18
CA LEU A 198 -0.79 -1.62 -6.26
C LEU A 198 -1.40 -1.79 -7.66
N VAL A 199 -0.60 -1.69 -8.72
CA VAL A 199 -1.07 -1.76 -10.12
C VAL A 199 -0.96 -3.14 -10.76
N GLU A 200 -0.18 -4.07 -10.19
CA GLU A 200 -0.07 -5.44 -10.70
C GLU A 200 -0.44 -6.50 -9.63
N PRO A 201 -1.39 -7.42 -9.94
CA PRO A 201 -1.80 -8.47 -9.02
C PRO A 201 -0.75 -9.57 -8.85
N ARG A 202 -0.63 -10.09 -7.62
CA ARG A 202 0.32 -11.16 -7.23
C ARG A 202 1.79 -10.78 -7.41
N LEU A 203 2.11 -9.49 -7.43
CA LEU A 203 3.50 -9.01 -7.49
C LEU A 203 4.07 -9.04 -6.07
N HIS A 204 4.59 -10.20 -5.66
CA HIS A 204 5.09 -10.43 -4.31
C HIS A 204 6.50 -9.86 -4.14
N LEU A 205 6.73 -9.00 -3.16
CA LEU A 205 7.99 -8.29 -2.97
C LEU A 205 8.57 -8.46 -1.58
N MET A 206 9.89 -8.28 -1.49
CA MET A 206 10.57 -8.00 -0.23
C MET A 206 11.34 -6.68 -0.33
N GLU A 207 11.41 -5.91 0.75
CA GLU A 207 12.36 -4.82 0.89
C GLU A 207 13.14 -4.98 2.21
N LEU A 208 14.45 -5.06 2.09
CA LEU A 208 15.39 -5.08 3.21
C LEU A 208 16.29 -3.85 3.12
N GLY A 209 16.39 -3.09 4.21
CA GLY A 209 17.24 -1.91 4.29
C GLY A 209 17.10 -1.19 5.64
N PRO A 210 17.76 -0.02 5.81
CA PRO A 210 17.85 0.65 7.11
C PRO A 210 16.51 1.10 7.69
N ARG A 211 16.50 1.41 8.99
CA ARG A 211 15.34 2.02 9.64
C ARG A 211 15.08 3.43 9.05
N GLN A 212 13.83 3.89 9.15
CA GLN A 212 13.39 5.24 8.73
C GLN A 212 13.43 5.54 7.21
N THR A 213 13.62 4.56 6.31
CA THR A 213 13.56 4.79 4.84
C THR A 213 12.14 4.82 4.23
N GLY A 214 11.10 5.01 5.06
CA GLY A 214 9.71 5.17 4.61
C GLY A 214 8.96 3.88 4.17
N LYS A 215 9.61 2.71 4.26
CA LYS A 215 9.15 1.40 3.72
C LYS A 215 7.65 1.13 3.89
N SER A 216 7.16 1.12 5.13
CA SER A 216 5.76 0.84 5.46
C SER A 216 4.84 2.06 5.38
N PHE A 217 5.38 3.27 5.48
CA PHE A 217 4.60 4.50 5.42
C PHE A 217 3.97 4.72 4.03
N LEU A 218 4.74 4.49 2.96
CA LEU A 218 4.30 4.72 1.58
C LEU A 218 3.07 3.88 1.25
N LEU A 219 3.19 2.55 1.21
CA LEU A 219 2.11 1.65 0.81
C LEU A 219 0.85 1.82 1.68
N ARG A 220 1.01 1.93 3.02
CA ARG A 220 -0.12 2.11 3.95
C ARG A 220 -0.95 3.38 3.68
N ASN A 221 -0.33 4.45 3.19
CA ASN A 221 -0.99 5.74 2.99
C ASN A 221 -1.45 5.98 1.54
N CYS A 222 -1.03 5.15 0.58
CA CYS A 222 -1.33 5.35 -0.83
C CYS A 222 -2.63 4.71 -1.33
N SER A 223 -3.27 3.78 -0.59
CA SER A 223 -4.56 3.20 -1.00
C SER A 223 -5.29 2.51 0.18
N PRO A 224 -6.64 2.58 0.25
CA PRO A 224 -7.43 1.78 1.19
C PRO A 224 -7.38 0.27 0.93
N GLU A 225 -6.94 -0.17 -0.26
CA GLU A 225 -6.81 -1.60 -0.59
C GLU A 225 -5.53 -2.25 -0.02
N VAL A 226 -4.80 -1.54 0.85
CA VAL A 226 -3.56 -2.00 1.50
C VAL A 226 -3.80 -2.26 2.98
N PHE A 227 -3.61 -3.50 3.42
CA PHE A 227 -3.60 -3.83 4.85
C PHE A 227 -2.17 -4.05 5.36
N LEU A 228 -1.81 -3.35 6.44
CA LEU A 228 -0.51 -3.53 7.10
C LEU A 228 -0.64 -4.38 8.37
N VAL A 229 0.14 -5.46 8.40
CA VAL A 229 0.42 -6.29 9.56
C VAL A 229 1.68 -5.75 10.23
N SER A 230 1.54 -5.16 11.42
CA SER A 230 2.67 -4.87 12.30
C SER A 230 3.16 -6.15 13.00
N SER A 231 4.40 -6.09 13.52
CA SER A 231 5.13 -7.13 14.27
C SER A 231 4.27 -7.95 15.25
N GLY A 232 3.73 -9.07 14.76
CA GLY A 232 2.87 -9.97 15.53
C GLY A 232 2.53 -11.24 14.76
N THR A 233 2.20 -12.33 15.47
CA THR A 233 1.90 -13.63 14.85
C THR A 233 0.52 -13.61 14.19
N VAL A 234 0.47 -13.44 12.87
CA VAL A 234 -0.79 -13.58 12.11
C VAL A 234 -1.19 -15.05 12.09
N SER A 235 -2.35 -15.37 12.67
CA SER A 235 -2.87 -16.74 12.60
C SER A 235 -3.28 -17.11 11.16
N PRO A 236 -3.20 -18.40 10.75
CA PRO A 236 -3.73 -18.85 9.47
C PRO A 236 -5.22 -18.50 9.27
N ALA A 237 -6.00 -18.45 10.36
CA ALA A 237 -7.40 -18.05 10.34
C ALA A 237 -7.59 -16.55 10.03
N THR A 238 -6.66 -15.69 10.46
CA THR A 238 -6.65 -14.26 10.15
C THR A 238 -6.17 -14.01 8.72
N LEU A 239 -5.12 -14.70 8.27
CA LEU A 239 -4.51 -14.47 6.97
C LEU A 239 -5.36 -15.00 5.82
N PHE A 240 -5.81 -16.25 5.92
CA PHE A 240 -6.44 -16.99 4.81
C PHE A 240 -7.97 -17.07 4.93
N TYR A 241 -8.48 -17.80 5.94
CA TYR A 241 -9.92 -18.03 6.14
C TYR A 241 -10.21 -18.54 7.55
N HIS A 242 -11.10 -17.86 8.27
CA HIS A 242 -11.48 -18.21 9.63
C HIS A 242 -12.63 -19.23 9.61
N GLN A 243 -12.30 -20.53 9.69
CA GLN A 243 -13.25 -21.64 9.54
C GLN A 243 -14.52 -21.52 10.40
N VAL A 244 -14.38 -21.30 11.73
CA VAL A 244 -15.53 -21.24 12.67
C VAL A 244 -16.52 -20.12 12.33
N SER A 245 -16.03 -18.90 12.06
CA SER A 245 -16.87 -17.75 11.72
C SER A 245 -17.18 -17.63 10.22
N ARG A 246 -16.64 -18.56 9.40
CA ARG A 246 -16.74 -18.62 7.93
C ARG A 246 -16.31 -17.33 7.21
N ARG A 247 -15.33 -16.60 7.76
CA ARG A 247 -14.88 -15.30 7.22
C ARG A 247 -13.67 -15.44 6.31
N PRO A 248 -13.64 -14.75 5.15
CA PRO A 248 -12.41 -14.52 4.39
C PRO A 248 -11.34 -13.84 5.26
N GLY A 249 -10.08 -14.25 5.10
CA GLY A 249 -8.92 -13.60 5.72
C GLY A 249 -8.39 -12.43 4.91
N LEU A 250 -7.33 -11.79 5.40
CA LEU A 250 -6.72 -10.59 4.81
C LEU A 250 -6.39 -10.75 3.32
N VAL A 251 -5.84 -11.90 2.89
CA VAL A 251 -5.47 -12.15 1.48
C VAL A 251 -6.65 -12.35 0.54
N SER A 252 -7.89 -12.33 1.06
CA SER A 252 -9.12 -12.36 0.26
C SER A 252 -9.88 -11.03 0.30
N ALA A 253 -9.39 -10.04 1.06
CA ALA A 253 -10.08 -8.77 1.31
C ALA A 253 -9.32 -7.53 0.82
N TYR A 254 -8.00 -7.63 0.63
CA TYR A 254 -7.13 -6.49 0.27
C TYR A 254 -6.31 -6.77 -0.99
N ALA A 255 -6.07 -5.74 -1.80
CA ALA A 255 -5.24 -5.85 -3.00
C ALA A 255 -3.76 -6.07 -2.66
N VAL A 256 -3.29 -5.51 -1.54
CA VAL A 256 -1.94 -5.73 -1.00
C VAL A 256 -2.01 -6.03 0.50
N VAL A 257 -1.27 -7.04 0.95
CA VAL A 257 -1.01 -7.28 2.38
C VAL A 257 0.48 -7.07 2.64
N VAL A 258 0.80 -6.14 3.54
CA VAL A 258 2.16 -5.77 3.93
C VAL A 258 2.47 -6.40 5.28
N PHE A 259 3.54 -7.19 5.37
CA PHE A 259 4.10 -7.69 6.61
C PHE A 259 5.28 -6.81 7.02
N ASP A 260 5.07 -5.89 7.97
CA ASP A 260 6.12 -5.01 8.48
C ASP A 260 6.93 -5.69 9.59
N GLU A 261 8.16 -5.24 9.77
CA GLU A 261 9.14 -5.75 10.75
C GLU A 261 9.31 -7.29 10.73
N ILE A 262 9.35 -7.89 9.53
CA ILE A 262 9.28 -9.35 9.30
C ILE A 262 10.23 -10.19 10.19
N GLY A 263 11.43 -9.68 10.49
CA GLY A 263 12.44 -10.30 11.35
C GLY A 263 12.00 -10.59 12.80
N HIS A 264 10.99 -9.88 13.32
CA HIS A 264 10.50 -10.05 14.69
C HIS A 264 9.31 -11.03 14.80
N GLY A 265 8.78 -11.54 13.69
CA GLY A 265 7.61 -12.43 13.68
C GLY A 265 7.92 -13.89 14.07
N ARG A 266 6.99 -14.57 14.74
CA ARG A 266 7.10 -16.01 15.05
C ARG A 266 6.62 -16.90 13.89
N TRP A 267 7.40 -16.94 12.82
CA TRP A 267 7.16 -17.84 11.68
C TRP A 267 7.73 -19.23 11.98
N VAL A 268 6.93 -20.06 12.66
CA VAL A 268 7.27 -21.45 13.04
C VAL A 268 6.22 -22.47 12.63
N ASP A 269 5.05 -22.01 12.18
CA ASP A 269 3.95 -22.83 11.69
C ASP A 269 4.21 -23.26 10.23
N ARG A 270 4.43 -24.56 10.02
CA ARG A 270 4.65 -25.13 8.68
C ARG A 270 3.38 -25.15 7.83
N GLU A 271 2.19 -25.19 8.42
CA GLU A 271 0.92 -25.11 7.68
C GLU A 271 0.71 -23.68 7.16
N LEU A 272 1.03 -22.66 7.96
CA LEU A 272 1.06 -21.26 7.54
C LEU A 272 2.00 -21.05 6.35
N ILE A 273 3.25 -21.50 6.46
CA ILE A 273 4.28 -21.31 5.42
C ILE A 273 3.93 -22.11 4.14
N GLY A 274 3.45 -23.36 4.27
CA GLY A 274 2.98 -24.15 3.13
C GLY A 274 1.82 -23.49 2.39
N THR A 275 0.79 -23.06 3.12
CA THR A 275 -0.39 -22.37 2.55
C THR A 275 0.01 -21.05 1.88
N LEU A 276 1.02 -20.36 2.41
CA LEU A 276 1.57 -19.13 1.83
C LEU A 276 2.31 -19.40 0.51
N ASN A 277 3.13 -20.45 0.47
CA ASN A 277 3.86 -20.87 -0.72
C ASN A 277 2.93 -21.36 -1.84
N ASP A 278 1.84 -22.05 -1.50
CA ASP A 278 0.79 -22.43 -2.47
C ASP A 278 0.10 -21.18 -3.06
N LEU A 279 -0.23 -20.20 -2.21
CA LEU A 279 -0.82 -18.93 -2.63
C LEU A 279 0.09 -18.16 -3.58
N MET A 280 1.36 -17.99 -3.23
CA MET A 280 2.32 -17.18 -4.00
C MET A 280 2.67 -17.80 -5.36
N GLU A 281 2.68 -19.14 -5.46
CA GLU A 281 2.88 -19.83 -6.75
C GLU A 281 1.60 -19.83 -7.60
N SER A 282 0.48 -20.28 -7.04
CA SER A 282 -0.70 -20.69 -7.82
C SER A 282 -1.84 -19.66 -7.85
N ALA A 283 -1.72 -18.56 -7.12
CA ALA A 283 -2.79 -17.60 -6.80
C ALA A 283 -3.97 -18.21 -6.03
N ARG A 284 -3.78 -19.41 -5.42
CA ARG A 284 -4.83 -20.18 -4.76
C ARG A 284 -4.33 -20.80 -3.46
N PHE A 285 -5.26 -21.03 -2.54
CA PHE A 285 -5.01 -21.80 -1.33
C PHE A 285 -6.23 -22.66 -0.98
N THR A 286 -6.05 -23.73 -0.22
CA THR A 286 -7.16 -24.56 0.28
C THR A 286 -7.24 -24.44 1.80
N ARG A 287 -8.43 -24.11 2.34
CA ARG A 287 -8.65 -24.07 3.79
C ARG A 287 -9.99 -24.69 4.16
N GLY A 288 -9.97 -25.73 5.02
CA GLY A 288 -11.19 -26.43 5.43
C GLY A 288 -11.92 -27.11 4.27
N GLY A 289 -11.19 -27.76 3.37
CA GLY A 289 -11.75 -28.47 2.20
C GLY A 289 -12.29 -27.57 1.09
N ARG A 290 -12.07 -26.25 1.15
CA ARG A 290 -12.51 -25.29 0.13
C ARG A 290 -11.31 -24.61 -0.55
N PRO A 291 -11.24 -24.60 -1.89
CA PRO A 291 -10.27 -23.79 -2.62
C PRO A 291 -10.72 -22.32 -2.66
N PHE A 292 -9.76 -21.42 -2.57
CA PHE A 292 -9.91 -19.98 -2.75
C PHE A 292 -8.95 -19.52 -3.85
N ALA A 293 -9.32 -18.48 -4.59
CA ALA A 293 -8.48 -17.85 -5.60
C ALA A 293 -8.41 -16.35 -5.32
N VAL A 294 -7.20 -15.77 -5.34
CA VAL A 294 -6.94 -14.40 -4.90
C VAL A 294 -5.94 -13.70 -5.82
N GLN A 295 -6.01 -12.37 -5.91
CA GLN A 295 -5.11 -11.54 -6.72
C GLN A 295 -4.12 -10.70 -5.88
N THR A 296 -4.13 -10.91 -4.56
CA THR A 296 -3.40 -10.10 -3.59
C THR A 296 -1.88 -10.19 -3.77
N SER A 297 -1.23 -9.03 -3.82
CA SER A 297 0.22 -8.92 -3.73
C SER A 297 0.66 -8.96 -2.26
N LEU A 298 1.78 -9.62 -1.96
CA LEU A 298 2.32 -9.71 -0.60
C LEU A 298 3.65 -8.97 -0.54
N VAL A 299 3.82 -8.08 0.45
CA VAL A 299 5.03 -7.27 0.60
C VAL A 299 5.64 -7.51 1.97
N PHE A 300 6.89 -7.97 2.00
CA PHE A 300 7.61 -8.29 3.24
C PHE A 300 8.66 -7.21 3.51
N LEU A 301 8.53 -6.47 4.61
CA LEU A 301 9.43 -5.37 4.95
C LEU A 301 10.30 -5.74 6.15
N GLY A 302 11.61 -5.57 6.02
CA GLY A 302 12.58 -5.87 7.07
C GLY A 302 13.59 -4.76 7.29
N ASN A 303 14.15 -4.72 8.49
CA ASN A 303 15.24 -3.81 8.84
C ASN A 303 16.57 -4.58 8.78
N THR A 304 17.54 -4.02 8.06
CA THR A 304 18.94 -4.45 8.05
C THR A 304 19.80 -3.20 7.91
N ASP A 305 20.92 -3.17 8.61
CA ASP A 305 21.95 -2.14 8.48
C ASP A 305 23.11 -2.60 7.59
N SER A 306 23.07 -3.86 7.10
CA SER A 306 24.08 -4.43 6.20
C SER A 306 23.51 -4.69 4.80
N PRO A 307 24.16 -4.17 3.74
CA PRO A 307 23.82 -4.49 2.34
C PRO A 307 24.31 -5.88 1.90
N SER A 308 25.02 -6.62 2.76
CA SER A 308 25.62 -7.92 2.43
C SER A 308 24.58 -9.03 2.18
N VAL A 309 24.64 -9.64 1.00
CA VAL A 309 23.99 -10.92 0.71
C VAL A 309 24.59 -12.01 1.65
N PRO A 310 23.81 -12.92 2.23
CA PRO A 310 22.35 -12.93 2.22
C PRO A 310 21.82 -11.91 3.23
N GLN A 311 21.01 -10.94 2.80
CA GLN A 311 20.29 -10.02 3.67
C GLN A 311 19.15 -10.77 4.40
N THR A 312 18.61 -11.82 3.79
CA THR A 312 17.55 -12.68 4.33
C THR A 312 17.97 -13.54 5.52
N LYS A 313 19.25 -13.52 5.94
CA LYS A 313 19.71 -14.06 7.24
C LYS A 313 19.05 -13.43 8.47
N LEU A 314 18.42 -12.26 8.29
CA LEU A 314 17.65 -11.54 9.30
C LEU A 314 16.15 -11.90 9.30
N LEU A 315 15.71 -12.82 8.43
CA LEU A 315 14.38 -13.40 8.52
C LEU A 315 14.26 -14.33 9.74
N PRO A 316 13.05 -14.55 10.28
CA PRO A 316 12.84 -15.46 11.39
C PRO A 316 13.03 -16.93 10.95
N ARG A 317 13.32 -17.81 11.92
CA ARG A 317 13.84 -19.18 11.70
C ARG A 317 13.06 -20.10 10.74
N GLY A 318 11.78 -19.85 10.46
CA GLY A 318 11.00 -20.62 9.48
C GLY A 318 10.99 -20.05 8.06
N LEU A 319 11.58 -18.87 7.84
CA LEU A 319 11.71 -18.21 6.54
C LEU A 319 13.18 -17.98 6.14
N ALA A 320 14.10 -17.81 7.10
CA ALA A 320 15.54 -17.76 6.82
C ALA A 320 16.02 -19.08 6.21
N GLY A 321 16.58 -19.03 5.00
CA GLY A 321 17.01 -20.21 4.24
C GLY A 321 15.88 -21.04 3.63
N GLU A 322 14.61 -20.60 3.71
CA GLU A 322 13.49 -21.28 3.06
C GLU A 322 13.46 -20.88 1.57
N THR A 323 14.21 -21.61 0.75
CA THR A 323 14.38 -21.33 -0.68
C THR A 323 13.07 -21.40 -1.47
N GLY A 324 12.09 -22.20 -1.02
CA GLY A 324 10.77 -22.28 -1.63
C GLY A 324 10.00 -20.96 -1.53
N PHE A 325 9.99 -20.34 -0.35
CA PHE A 325 9.43 -19.01 -0.10
C PHE A 325 10.19 -17.91 -0.83
N LEU A 326 11.53 -17.90 -0.71
CA LEU A 326 12.36 -16.87 -1.33
C LEU A 326 12.23 -16.86 -2.86
N ASP A 327 12.24 -18.03 -3.51
CA ASP A 327 12.13 -18.12 -4.97
C ASP A 327 10.77 -17.65 -5.50
N ARG A 328 9.71 -17.67 -4.66
CA ARG A 328 8.38 -17.14 -4.99
C ARG A 328 8.27 -15.61 -4.91
N LEU A 329 9.30 -14.91 -4.43
CA LEU A 329 9.38 -13.45 -4.51
C LEU A 329 9.62 -13.01 -5.95
N SER A 330 8.85 -12.01 -6.42
CA SER A 330 9.06 -11.39 -7.73
C SER A 330 10.33 -10.55 -7.73
N GLY A 331 10.66 -9.88 -6.62
CA GLY A 331 11.93 -9.19 -6.45
C GLY A 331 12.24 -8.75 -5.01
N LEU A 332 13.50 -8.37 -4.80
CA LEU A 332 14.04 -7.81 -3.57
C LEU A 332 14.50 -6.36 -3.83
N ILE A 333 13.80 -5.39 -3.24
CA ILE A 333 14.14 -3.97 -3.34
C ILE A 333 15.35 -3.67 -2.44
N PRO A 334 16.43 -3.04 -2.97
CA PRO A 334 17.60 -2.64 -2.19
C PRO A 334 17.30 -1.40 -1.33
N GLY A 335 16.72 -1.60 -0.15
CA GLY A 335 16.30 -0.51 0.75
C GLY A 335 17.44 0.36 1.31
N HIS A 336 18.71 0.02 1.06
CA HIS A 336 19.90 0.83 1.39
C HIS A 336 20.16 1.96 0.39
N GLU A 337 19.73 1.80 -0.86
CA GLU A 337 19.88 2.80 -1.92
C GLU A 337 18.87 3.96 -1.74
N LEU A 338 17.79 3.75 -0.98
CA LEU A 338 16.77 4.76 -0.69
C LEU A 338 17.13 5.58 0.55
N PRO A 339 16.90 6.91 0.54
CA PRO A 339 17.31 7.78 1.63
C PRO A 339 16.45 7.57 2.90
N LYS A 340 17.01 7.93 4.06
CA LYS A 340 16.26 8.07 5.32
C LYS A 340 15.32 9.26 5.21
N VAL A 341 14.09 9.14 5.69
CA VAL A 341 13.07 10.20 5.62
C VAL A 341 13.50 11.41 6.45
N THR A 342 13.62 12.55 5.78
CA THR A 342 13.88 13.89 6.31
C THR A 342 12.66 14.79 6.03
N ARG A 343 12.70 16.08 6.41
CA ARG A 343 11.65 17.03 6.02
C ARG A 343 11.71 17.38 4.54
N GLN A 344 12.91 17.47 3.97
CA GLN A 344 13.16 17.82 2.57
C GLN A 344 12.52 16.82 1.60
N LEU A 345 12.55 15.53 1.96
CA LEU A 345 11.95 14.44 1.19
C LEU A 345 10.41 14.45 1.15
N ILE A 346 9.75 15.31 1.92
CA ILE A 346 8.28 15.42 1.97
C ILE A 346 7.81 16.45 0.93
N HIS A 347 6.89 16.06 0.04
CA HIS A 347 6.28 16.99 -0.90
C HIS A 347 5.17 17.79 -0.23
N ASP A 348 5.38 19.11 -0.11
CA ASP A 348 4.47 20.09 0.49
C ASP A 348 3.62 20.83 -0.58
N GLY A 349 4.15 21.00 -1.78
CA GLY A 349 3.49 21.68 -2.90
C GLY A 349 2.26 20.97 -3.48
N PRO A 350 1.70 21.50 -4.59
CA PRO A 350 0.58 20.87 -5.29
C PRO A 350 0.93 19.49 -5.85
N GLY A 351 -0.02 18.55 -5.80
CA GLY A 351 0.10 17.22 -6.42
C GLY A 351 -1.23 16.49 -6.53
N LEU A 352 -1.32 15.45 -7.38
CA LEU A 352 -2.54 14.67 -7.56
C LEU A 352 -2.98 14.02 -6.24
N ALA A 353 -4.26 14.16 -5.89
CA ALA A 353 -4.84 13.61 -4.68
C ALA A 353 -4.70 12.06 -4.67
N VAL A 354 -4.22 11.52 -3.55
CA VAL A 354 -3.73 10.13 -3.46
C VAL A 354 -4.88 9.11 -3.41
N ASP A 355 -6.07 9.54 -3.02
CA ASP A 355 -7.34 8.83 -3.14
C ASP A 355 -7.80 8.69 -4.61
N TYR A 356 -7.64 9.74 -5.42
CA TYR A 356 -7.85 9.66 -6.87
C TYR A 356 -6.83 8.72 -7.52
N LEU A 357 -5.55 8.83 -7.12
CA LEU A 357 -4.51 7.93 -7.62
C LEU A 357 -4.74 6.47 -7.20
N ALA A 358 -5.23 6.22 -5.99
CA ALA A 358 -5.59 4.88 -5.51
C ALA A 358 -6.69 4.23 -6.36
N GLU A 359 -7.74 4.98 -6.70
CA GLU A 359 -8.82 4.50 -7.58
C GLU A 359 -8.32 4.23 -9.00
N ILE A 360 -7.44 5.10 -9.54
CA ILE A 360 -6.78 4.84 -10.83
C ILE A 360 -5.90 3.58 -10.77
N PHE A 361 -5.12 3.37 -9.71
CA PHE A 361 -4.32 2.15 -9.54
C PHE A 361 -5.21 0.90 -9.45
N ARG A 362 -6.38 0.98 -8.81
CA ARG A 362 -7.40 -0.09 -8.77
C ARG A 362 -8.02 -0.38 -10.13
N LEU A 363 -8.11 0.60 -11.03
CA LEU A 363 -8.53 0.39 -12.42
C LEU A 363 -7.40 -0.29 -13.21
N LEU A 364 -6.19 0.28 -13.20
CA LEU A 364 -4.98 -0.29 -13.83
C LEU A 364 -4.67 -1.72 -13.37
N ARG A 365 -5.02 -2.08 -12.14
CA ARG A 365 -4.89 -3.44 -11.58
C ARG A 365 -5.67 -4.52 -12.34
N LYS A 366 -6.75 -4.13 -13.03
CA LYS A 366 -7.61 -5.03 -13.82
C LYS A 366 -7.12 -5.17 -15.26
N GLU A 367 -6.41 -4.16 -15.77
CA GLU A 367 -5.87 -4.17 -17.13
C GLU A 367 -4.78 -5.24 -17.28
N SER A 368 -4.79 -5.92 -18.43
CA SER A 368 -3.84 -7.00 -18.73
C SER A 368 -2.78 -6.50 -19.71
N VAL A 369 -1.57 -6.25 -19.21
CA VAL A 369 -0.43 -5.84 -20.02
C VAL A 369 0.37 -7.08 -20.42
N HIS A 370 0.39 -7.38 -21.71
CA HIS A 370 1.13 -8.51 -22.28
C HIS A 370 2.35 -8.00 -23.05
N MET A 371 3.54 -8.45 -22.65
CA MET A 371 4.79 -8.15 -23.35
C MET A 371 5.62 -9.42 -23.59
N SER A 372 6.11 -9.55 -24.83
CA SER A 372 7.07 -10.58 -25.22
C SER A 372 8.49 -10.07 -25.02
N LEU A 373 9.22 -10.65 -24.08
CA LEU A 373 10.61 -10.32 -23.75
C LEU A 373 11.60 -11.31 -24.38
N GLY A 374 11.21 -11.91 -25.52
CA GLY A 374 11.80 -13.16 -26.03
C GLY A 374 13.28 -13.10 -26.44
N LYS A 375 13.89 -11.91 -26.48
CA LYS A 375 15.34 -11.72 -26.75
C LYS A 375 16.09 -11.06 -25.59
N ASP A 376 15.38 -10.45 -24.64
CA ASP A 376 15.93 -9.60 -23.57
C ASP A 376 16.09 -10.39 -22.25
N LEU A 377 15.43 -11.54 -22.15
CA LEU A 377 15.61 -12.51 -21.07
C LEU A 377 16.89 -13.34 -21.28
N PRO A 378 17.73 -13.53 -20.24
CA PRO A 378 18.89 -14.41 -20.33
C PRO A 378 18.46 -15.88 -20.36
N SER A 379 19.24 -16.73 -21.04
CA SER A 379 19.00 -18.17 -21.18
C SER A 379 18.98 -18.97 -19.85
N ALA A 380 19.53 -18.41 -18.76
CA ALA A 380 19.59 -19.04 -17.44
C ALA A 380 18.32 -18.81 -16.58
N PHE A 381 17.28 -18.16 -17.10
CA PHE A 381 16.04 -17.88 -16.37
C PHE A 381 15.05 -19.06 -16.44
N LYS A 382 14.56 -19.47 -15.27
CA LYS A 382 13.45 -20.42 -15.11
C LYS A 382 12.13 -19.69 -15.36
N GLU A 383 11.03 -20.41 -15.61
CA GLU A 383 9.69 -19.81 -15.82
C GLU A 383 9.28 -18.87 -14.68
N ARG A 384 9.69 -19.15 -13.44
CA ARG A 384 9.44 -18.28 -12.28
C ARG A 384 10.16 -16.92 -12.38
N ASP A 385 11.40 -16.87 -12.87
CA ASP A 385 12.12 -15.62 -13.14
C ASP A 385 11.41 -14.80 -14.24
N VAL A 386 11.01 -15.46 -15.33
CA VAL A 386 10.31 -14.82 -16.46
C VAL A 386 8.99 -14.19 -16.01
N ARG A 387 8.16 -14.95 -15.27
CA ARG A 387 6.87 -14.47 -14.74
C ARG A 387 7.04 -13.33 -13.73
N ALA A 388 8.13 -13.31 -12.96
CA ALA A 388 8.46 -12.22 -12.04
C ALA A 388 8.80 -10.91 -12.78
N VAL A 389 9.69 -10.98 -13.77
CA VAL A 389 10.09 -9.84 -14.60
C VAL A 389 8.91 -9.28 -15.40
N GLN A 390 8.06 -10.17 -15.95
CA GLN A 390 6.83 -9.76 -16.64
C GLN A 390 5.86 -9.01 -15.71
N ARG A 391 5.69 -9.43 -14.45
CA ARG A 391 4.85 -8.69 -13.48
C ARG A 391 5.43 -7.30 -13.17
N PHE A 392 6.74 -7.20 -12.91
CA PHE A 392 7.37 -5.88 -12.71
C PHE A 392 7.16 -4.95 -13.91
N LEU A 393 7.38 -5.45 -15.12
CA LEU A 393 7.23 -4.64 -16.32
C LEU A 393 5.78 -4.27 -16.61
N ALA A 394 4.82 -5.18 -16.41
CA ALA A 394 3.40 -4.84 -16.45
C ALA A 394 3.06 -3.71 -15.45
N ALA A 395 3.64 -3.73 -14.25
CA ALA A 395 3.45 -2.68 -13.26
C ALA A 395 4.10 -1.33 -13.68
N PHE A 396 5.35 -1.34 -14.14
CA PHE A 396 6.02 -0.12 -14.60
C PHE A 396 5.31 0.49 -15.82
N LEU A 397 4.87 -0.34 -16.77
CA LEU A 397 4.06 0.08 -17.91
C LEU A 397 2.73 0.70 -17.48
N LYS A 398 2.01 0.12 -16.50
CA LYS A 398 0.78 0.71 -15.95
C LYS A 398 1.00 2.04 -15.25
N LEU A 399 2.11 2.21 -14.53
CA LEU A 399 2.45 3.47 -13.84
C LEU A 399 2.85 4.58 -14.82
N LEU A 400 3.64 4.25 -15.85
CA LEU A 400 4.34 5.22 -16.68
C LEU A 400 3.74 5.40 -18.08
N TYR A 401 3.11 4.36 -18.64
CA TYR A 401 2.56 4.35 -20.00
C TYR A 401 1.16 3.70 -20.03
N PRO A 402 0.20 4.16 -19.20
CA PRO A 402 -1.18 3.62 -19.15
C PRO A 402 -1.94 3.77 -20.49
N THR A 403 -1.40 4.61 -21.36
CA THR A 403 -1.70 4.88 -22.77
C THR A 403 -1.37 3.73 -23.72
N GLY A 404 -0.33 2.92 -23.44
CA GLY A 404 0.18 1.90 -24.36
C GLY A 404 1.18 2.40 -25.43
N ASP A 405 1.68 3.63 -25.32
CA ASP A 405 2.42 4.38 -26.36
C ASP A 405 3.94 4.50 -26.12
N TRP A 406 4.53 3.51 -25.46
CA TRP A 406 5.98 3.48 -25.19
C TRP A 406 6.83 3.14 -26.42
N LEU A 407 8.01 3.75 -26.52
CA LEU A 407 9.08 3.36 -27.45
C LEU A 407 9.98 2.27 -26.80
N PRO A 408 10.60 1.36 -27.58
CA PRO A 408 11.47 0.31 -27.03
C PRO A 408 12.61 0.82 -26.15
N GLU A 409 13.23 1.94 -26.53
CA GLU A 409 14.30 2.60 -25.79
C GLU A 409 13.86 3.12 -24.41
N GLN A 410 12.62 3.60 -24.28
CA GLN A 410 12.05 4.06 -23.01
C GLN A 410 11.83 2.90 -22.02
N LEU A 411 11.70 1.66 -22.51
CA LEU A 411 11.55 0.47 -21.64
C LEU A 411 12.85 -0.02 -21.04
N ARG A 412 14.00 0.25 -21.68
CA ARG A 412 15.27 -0.36 -21.32
C ARG A 412 15.64 -0.20 -19.82
N PRO A 413 15.52 0.98 -19.18
CA PRO A 413 15.82 1.12 -17.75
C PRO A 413 14.90 0.29 -16.85
N TRP A 414 13.64 0.10 -17.25
CA TRP A 414 12.65 -0.68 -16.52
C TRP A 414 12.85 -2.18 -16.69
N ILE A 415 13.35 -2.61 -17.86
CA ILE A 415 13.78 -4.00 -18.12
C ILE A 415 15.02 -4.31 -17.29
N GLU A 416 16.03 -3.44 -17.31
CA GLU A 416 17.26 -3.57 -16.52
C GLU A 416 16.94 -3.63 -15.00
N LEU A 417 16.06 -2.75 -14.50
CA LEU A 417 15.57 -2.78 -13.12
C LEU A 417 14.78 -4.06 -12.78
N ALA A 418 13.84 -4.48 -13.64
CA ALA A 418 13.04 -5.68 -13.39
C ALA A 418 13.91 -6.96 -13.35
N LEU A 419 14.91 -7.05 -14.24
CA LEU A 419 15.92 -8.11 -14.23
C LEU A 419 16.75 -8.08 -12.93
N GLU A 420 17.23 -6.90 -12.52
CA GLU A 420 18.05 -6.72 -11.33
C GLU A 420 17.30 -7.07 -10.04
N LEU A 421 16.08 -6.54 -9.85
CA LEU A 421 15.25 -6.82 -8.66
C LEU A 421 14.96 -8.31 -8.49
N ARG A 422 14.83 -9.05 -9.59
CA ARG A 422 14.69 -10.51 -9.59
C ARG A 422 16.03 -11.24 -9.37
N GLU A 423 17.12 -10.77 -9.96
CA GLU A 423 18.46 -11.36 -9.77
C GLU A 423 19.00 -11.14 -8.33
N ARG A 424 18.54 -10.10 -7.61
CA ARG A 424 18.77 -9.98 -6.16
C ARG A 424 18.13 -11.12 -5.37
N VAL A 425 16.94 -11.61 -5.77
CA VAL A 425 16.33 -12.81 -5.17
C VAL A 425 17.17 -14.05 -5.51
N TRP A 426 17.65 -14.18 -6.74
CA TRP A 426 18.55 -15.28 -7.12
C TRP A 426 19.86 -15.25 -6.31
N SER A 427 20.42 -14.07 -6.04
CA SER A 427 21.64 -13.89 -5.24
C SER A 427 21.46 -14.40 -3.80
N GLU A 428 20.31 -14.10 -3.17
CA GLU A 428 19.96 -14.67 -1.86
C GLU A 428 19.84 -16.20 -1.91
N LEU A 429 19.16 -16.74 -2.94
CA LEU A 429 19.01 -18.20 -3.13
C LEU A 429 20.35 -18.91 -3.33
N SER A 430 21.23 -18.36 -4.17
CA SER A 430 22.60 -18.86 -4.38
C SER A 430 23.42 -18.85 -3.10
N SER A 431 23.20 -17.88 -2.20
CA SER A 431 23.89 -17.84 -0.92
C SER A 431 23.36 -18.86 0.11
N TRP A 432 22.13 -19.37 -0.05
CA TRP A 432 21.55 -20.38 0.85
C TRP A 432 21.69 -21.82 0.32
N ASN A 433 21.51 -22.02 -0.99
CA ASN A 433 21.65 -23.33 -1.62
C ASN A 433 22.31 -23.21 -3.02
N PRO A 434 23.63 -23.02 -3.09
CA PRO A 434 24.36 -22.88 -4.36
C PRO A 434 24.33 -24.13 -5.25
N LEU A 435 23.92 -25.30 -4.72
CA LEU A 435 23.79 -26.54 -5.48
C LEU A 435 22.50 -26.57 -6.34
N GLU A 436 21.41 -25.98 -5.84
CA GLU A 436 20.12 -25.86 -6.55
C GLU A 436 20.00 -24.55 -7.34
N PHE A 437 20.67 -23.50 -6.84
CA PHE A 437 20.69 -22.15 -7.39
C PHE A 437 22.14 -21.71 -7.64
N PRO A 438 22.85 -22.28 -8.63
CA PRO A 438 24.22 -21.85 -8.94
C PRO A 438 24.26 -20.36 -9.34
N PRO A 439 25.32 -19.62 -8.99
CA PRO A 439 25.49 -18.22 -9.41
C PRO A 439 25.45 -18.06 -10.94
N ARG A 440 24.78 -17.02 -11.42
CA ARG A 440 24.65 -16.70 -12.84
C ARG A 440 25.83 -15.86 -13.31
N ALA A 441 26.72 -16.46 -14.09
CA ALA A 441 27.92 -15.80 -14.62
C ALA A 441 27.58 -14.47 -15.34
N GLY A 442 28.30 -13.41 -15.01
CA GLY A 442 28.09 -12.07 -15.58
C GLY A 442 26.82 -11.35 -15.10
N ARG A 443 26.15 -11.85 -14.04
CA ARG A 443 24.96 -11.21 -13.42
C ARG A 443 25.08 -11.03 -11.90
N GLU A 444 26.31 -10.91 -11.40
CA GLU A 444 26.57 -10.49 -10.02
C GLU A 444 25.97 -9.09 -9.80
N VAL A 445 24.93 -9.01 -8.96
CA VAL A 445 24.32 -7.72 -8.63
C VAL A 445 25.24 -6.97 -7.68
N ALA A 446 25.59 -5.73 -8.04
CA ALA A 446 26.42 -4.88 -7.19
C ALA A 446 25.82 -4.75 -5.77
N PRO A 447 26.65 -4.76 -4.71
CA PRO A 447 26.18 -4.53 -3.35
C PRO A 447 25.44 -3.19 -3.30
N SER A 448 24.23 -3.18 -2.74
CA SER A 448 23.38 -1.98 -2.74
C SER A 448 24.09 -0.83 -2.05
N GLN A 449 24.49 0.20 -2.81
CA GLN A 449 25.30 1.28 -2.27
C GLN A 449 24.50 2.03 -1.19
N PRO A 450 25.04 2.21 0.02
CA PRO A 450 24.36 2.96 1.05
C PRO A 450 24.22 4.41 0.60
N ASN A 451 23.02 4.97 0.65
CA ASN A 451 22.79 6.37 0.29
C ASN A 451 23.64 7.30 1.19
N SER A 452 24.73 7.81 0.64
CA SER A 452 25.61 8.82 1.24
C SER A 452 24.91 10.19 1.23
N GLY A 453 23.84 10.30 2.01
CA GLY A 453 23.27 11.60 2.35
C GLY A 453 24.33 12.43 3.06
N VAL A 454 24.38 13.72 2.76
CA VAL A 454 25.36 14.66 3.32
C VAL A 454 25.41 14.50 4.84
N GLU A 455 26.57 14.12 5.37
CA GLU A 455 26.82 14.21 6.80
C GLU A 455 26.73 15.68 7.18
N THR A 456 25.69 16.05 7.93
CA THR A 456 25.61 17.38 8.54
C THR A 456 26.79 17.51 9.47
N GLU A 457 27.76 18.35 9.10
CA GLU A 457 28.96 18.62 9.90
C GLU A 457 28.54 18.86 11.36
N ALA A 458 29.00 18.01 12.25
CA ALA A 458 28.77 18.18 13.68
C ALA A 458 29.62 19.36 14.14
N THR A 459 29.03 20.56 14.08
CA THR A 459 29.67 21.83 14.43
C THR A 459 30.42 21.69 15.75
N GLU A 460 31.74 21.88 15.70
CA GLU A 460 32.60 21.71 16.86
C GLU A 460 32.11 22.56 18.04
N GLY A 461 32.04 21.96 19.22
CA GLY A 461 31.71 22.69 20.43
C GLY A 461 32.77 23.76 20.72
N PRO A 462 32.40 24.95 21.21
CA PRO A 462 33.36 26.00 21.49
C PRO A 462 34.39 25.53 22.53
N PRO A 463 35.67 25.94 22.43
CA PRO A 463 36.69 25.59 23.41
C PRO A 463 36.31 26.12 24.79
N GLY A 464 36.55 25.30 25.81
CA GLY A 464 36.16 25.60 27.19
C GLY A 464 36.93 26.76 27.82
N SER A 465 36.31 27.36 28.82
CA SER A 465 36.85 28.38 29.74
C SER A 465 36.79 27.88 31.18
#